data_AF-A0A7J3K9K3-F1
#
_entry.id   AF-A0A7J3K9K3-F1
#
_cell.length_a   1.000
_cell.length_b   1.000
_cell.length_c   1.000
_cell.angle_alpha   90.00
_cell.angle_beta   90.00
_cell.angle_gamma   90.00
#
_symmetry.space_group_name_H-M   'P 1'
#
loop_
_entity.id
_entity.type
_entity.pdbx_description
1 polymer ?
#
loop_
_entity_poly.entity_id
_entity_poly.type
_entity_poly.pdbx_seq_one_letter_code
_entity_poly.pdbx_strand_id
1 'polypeptide(L)'
;MKLRIPLFILFLIILIVSLPRFSFGFYYSYSISINNTQNSNSLSNYPVRIVVDTYTLISQGKMRSDCGDIRFSTYSEDWNVA
;
A
#
# COMPACT_ATOMS: atom_id res chain seq x y z
N MET A 1 28.00 38.62 -19.37
CA MET A 1 27.06 39.06 -18.32
C MET A 1 27.05 38.01 -17.21
N LYS A 2 27.63 38.27 -16.03
CA LYS A 2 27.75 37.26 -14.96
C LYS A 2 26.43 37.18 -14.18
N LEU A 3 25.66 36.11 -14.40
CA LEU A 3 24.44 35.82 -13.64
C LEU A 3 24.82 35.55 -12.18
N ARG A 4 24.33 36.38 -11.26
CA ARG A 4 24.54 36.22 -9.81
C ARG A 4 23.23 35.76 -9.18
N ILE A 5 23.16 34.47 -8.85
CA ILE A 5 22.01 33.88 -8.17
C ILE A 5 22.18 34.12 -6.67
N PRO A 6 21.22 34.77 -5.99
CA PRO A 6 21.34 35.08 -4.58
C PRO A 6 21.18 33.83 -3.71
N LEU A 7 21.90 33.79 -2.60
CA LEU A 7 22.01 32.61 -1.73
C LEU A 7 20.66 32.12 -1.17
N PHE A 8 19.68 33.03 -1.00
CA PHE A 8 18.33 32.66 -0.56
C PHE A 8 17.56 31.85 -1.61
N ILE A 9 17.76 32.10 -2.90
CA ILE A 9 17.16 31.32 -3.98
C ILE A 9 17.77 29.92 -4.01
N LEU A 10 19.07 29.81 -3.74
CA LEU A 10 19.76 28.53 -3.64
C LEU A 10 19.19 27.70 -2.46
N PHE A 11 18.97 28.35 -1.31
CA PHE A 11 18.39 27.72 -0.13
C PHE A 11 16.92 27.29 -0.34
N LEU A 12 16.11 28.10 -1.03
CA LEU A 12 14.73 27.76 -1.39
C LEU A 12 14.65 26.57 -2.35
N ILE A 13 15.56 26.48 -3.33
CA ILE A 13 15.66 25.33 -4.24
C ILE A 13 16.05 24.06 -3.46
N ILE A 14 17.01 24.16 -2.53
CA ILE A 14 17.42 23.04 -1.68
C ILE A 14 16.26 22.57 -0.78
N LEU A 15 15.45 23.50 -0.25
CA LEU A 15 14.29 23.20 0.57
C LEU A 15 13.18 22.48 -0.21
N ILE A 16 12.95 22.87 -1.47
CA ILE A 16 11.92 22.25 -2.32
C ILE A 16 12.35 20.84 -2.78
N VAL A 17 13.63 20.64 -3.06
CA VAL A 17 14.17 19.34 -3.52
C VAL A 17 14.37 18.34 -2.38
N SER A 18 14.46 18.80 -1.13
CA SER A 18 14.62 17.95 0.06
C SER A 18 13.30 17.48 0.68
N LEU A 19 12.15 17.91 0.15
CA LEU A 19 10.85 17.37 0.58
C LEU A 19 10.79 15.87 0.26
N PRO A 20 10.48 15.00 1.24
CA PRO A 20 10.30 13.59 0.95
C PRO A 20 9.20 13.44 -0.08
N ARG A 21 9.50 12.78 -1.19
CA ARG A 21 8.47 12.37 -2.15
C ARG A 21 7.58 11.38 -1.43
N PHE A 22 6.35 11.78 -1.14
CA PHE A 22 5.35 10.92 -0.51
C PHE A 22 5.09 9.74 -1.46
N SER A 23 5.66 8.58 -1.15
CA SER A 23 5.34 7.34 -1.83
C SER A 23 4.18 6.70 -1.07
N PHE A 24 3.02 6.64 -1.70
CA PHE A 24 1.90 5.84 -1.20
C PHE A 24 2.23 4.36 -1.46
N GLY A 25 3.06 3.77 -0.62
CA GLY A 25 3.31 2.33 -0.62
C GLY A 25 2.35 1.62 0.32
N PHE A 26 1.90 0.43 -0.04
CA PHE A 26 1.20 -0.45 0.89
C PHE A 26 2.24 -1.15 1.78
N TYR A 27 2.33 -0.73 3.04
CA TYR A 27 3.36 -1.22 3.97
C TYR A 27 3.05 -2.57 4.61
N TYR A 28 1.81 -3.03 4.54
CA TYR A 28 1.36 -4.27 5.19
C TYR A 28 0.50 -5.12 4.24
N SER A 29 0.78 -6.41 4.21
CA SER A 29 0.02 -7.41 3.47
C SER A 29 -0.36 -8.60 4.37
N TYR A 30 -1.51 -9.20 4.06
CA TYR A 30 -2.04 -10.36 4.76
C TYR A 30 -2.37 -11.45 3.74
N SER A 31 -1.69 -12.58 3.80
CA SER A 31 -1.87 -13.68 2.84
C SER A 31 -3.07 -14.54 3.20
N ILE A 32 -3.94 -14.77 2.21
CA ILE A 32 -5.12 -15.63 2.32
C ILE A 32 -4.93 -16.82 1.39
N SER A 33 -4.96 -18.04 1.94
CA SER A 33 -4.89 -19.27 1.16
C SER A 33 -6.30 -19.78 0.85
N ILE A 34 -6.63 -19.90 -0.43
CA ILE A 34 -7.86 -20.52 -0.90
C ILE A 34 -7.49 -21.86 -1.52
N ASN A 35 -8.07 -22.95 -1.03
CA ASN A 35 -7.76 -24.30 -1.48
C ASN A 35 -9.04 -25.09 -1.74
N ASN A 36 -9.20 -25.59 -2.96
CA ASN A 36 -10.29 -26.46 -3.39
C ASN A 36 -9.79 -27.87 -3.83
N THR A 37 -8.54 -28.25 -3.55
CA THR A 37 -7.93 -29.49 -4.07
C THR A 37 -8.59 -30.77 -3.54
N GLN A 38 -9.31 -30.71 -2.42
CA GLN A 38 -10.07 -31.83 -1.87
C GLN A 38 -11.48 -31.99 -2.48
N ASN A 39 -11.93 -31.04 -3.30
CA ASN A 39 -13.23 -31.10 -3.97
C ASN A 39 -13.03 -31.48 -5.43
N SER A 40 -13.71 -32.54 -5.89
CA SER A 40 -13.63 -33.01 -7.27
C SER A 40 -14.36 -32.13 -8.28
N ASN A 41 -15.18 -31.17 -7.81
CA ASN A 41 -15.96 -30.30 -8.67
C ASN A 41 -15.19 -29.02 -9.02
N SER A 42 -15.25 -28.65 -10.30
CA SER A 42 -14.83 -27.32 -10.75
C SER A 42 -15.83 -26.28 -10.25
N LEU A 43 -15.37 -25.34 -9.42
CA LEU A 43 -16.17 -24.23 -8.94
C LEU A 43 -15.87 -22.97 -9.74
N SER A 44 -16.91 -22.30 -10.24
CA SER A 44 -16.83 -20.99 -10.88
C SER A 44 -17.81 -20.03 -10.19
N ASN A 45 -17.43 -18.76 -10.07
CA ASN A 45 -18.23 -17.72 -9.39
C ASN A 45 -18.69 -18.09 -7.98
N TYR A 46 -17.91 -18.90 -7.27
CA TYR A 46 -18.25 -19.37 -5.94
C TYR A 46 -17.81 -18.35 -4.87
N PRO A 47 -18.72 -17.85 -4.01
CA PRO A 47 -18.37 -16.88 -2.98
C PRO A 47 -17.56 -17.52 -1.86
N VAL A 48 -16.46 -16.88 -1.47
CA VAL A 48 -15.61 -17.32 -0.35
C VAL A 48 -15.72 -16.30 0.79
N ARG A 49 -16.05 -16.76 1.99
CA ARG A 49 -16.08 -15.91 3.18
C ARG A 49 -14.67 -15.75 3.75
N ILE A 50 -14.25 -14.50 3.90
CA ILE A 50 -12.98 -14.14 4.54
C ILE A 50 -13.32 -13.46 5.88
N VAL A 51 -12.61 -13.85 6.94
CA VAL A 51 -12.72 -13.24 8.28
C VAL A 51 -11.34 -12.78 8.70
N VAL A 52 -11.21 -11.50 9.06
CA VAL A 52 -9.94 -10.86 9.46
C VAL A 52 -10.15 -10.15 10.79
N ASP A 53 -9.20 -10.30 11.72
CA ASP A 53 -9.17 -9.53 12.96
C ASP A 53 -8.65 -8.11 12.68
N THR A 54 -9.56 -7.21 12.34
CA THR A 54 -9.23 -5.81 12.06
C THR A 54 -8.88 -5.02 13.31
N TYR A 55 -9.36 -5.42 14.49
CA TYR A 55 -9.06 -4.74 15.75
C TYR A 55 -7.56 -4.79 16.06
N THR A 56 -6.95 -5.97 15.95
CA THR A 56 -5.51 -6.13 16.17
C THR A 56 -4.69 -5.38 15.12
N LEU A 57 -5.12 -5.38 13.85
CA LEU A 57 -4.41 -4.67 12.79
C LEU A 57 -4.45 -3.14 12.97
N ILE A 58 -5.61 -2.59 13.35
CA ILE A 58 -5.78 -1.16 13.63
C ILE A 58 -4.95 -0.76 14.85
N SER A 59 -5.02 -1.52 15.94
CA SER A 59 -4.25 -1.22 17.17
C SER A 59 -2.73 -1.29 16.96
N GLN A 60 -2.25 -2.05 15.98
CA GLN A 60 -0.85 -2.10 15.56
C GLN A 60 -0.47 -1.04 14.52
N GLY A 61 -1.40 -0.19 14.08
CA GLY A 61 -1.16 0.81 13.04
C GLY A 61 -0.97 0.26 11.63
N LYS A 62 -1.42 -0.98 11.36
CA LYS A 62 -1.30 -1.65 10.07
C LYS A 62 -2.52 -1.48 9.16
N MET A 63 -3.61 -0.91 9.69
CA MET A 63 -4.88 -0.70 9.00
C MET A 63 -5.53 0.60 9.50
N ARG A 64 -6.21 1.33 8.61
CA ARG A 64 -7.01 2.50 8.96
C ARG A 64 -8.22 2.12 9.81
N SER A 65 -8.65 3.03 10.68
CA SER A 65 -9.83 2.82 11.54
C SER A 65 -11.14 2.61 10.76
N ASP A 66 -11.22 3.10 9.52
CA ASP A 66 -12.36 2.92 8.61
C ASP A 66 -12.21 1.71 7.69
N CYS A 67 -11.11 0.95 7.77
CA CYS A 67 -10.77 -0.17 6.89
C CYS A 67 -10.76 0.18 5.38
N GLY A 68 -10.69 1.46 5.01
CA GLY A 68 -10.77 1.92 3.60
C GLY A 68 -9.54 1.61 2.74
N ASP A 69 -8.47 1.12 3.37
CA ASP A 69 -7.19 0.71 2.79
C ASP A 69 -7.14 -0.76 2.34
N ILE A 70 -8.24 -1.51 2.48
CA ILE A 70 -8.29 -2.90 2.00
C ILE A 70 -8.21 -2.95 0.47
N ARG A 71 -7.30 -3.79 -0.03
CA ARG A 71 -7.11 -4.12 -1.44
C ARG A 71 -6.82 -5.62 -1.57
N PHE A 72 -7.28 -6.23 -2.65
CA PHE A 72 -6.97 -7.63 -2.99
C PHE A 72 -6.02 -7.65 -4.19
N SER A 73 -4.97 -8.47 -4.08
CA SER A 73 -4.05 -8.78 -5.18
C SER A 73 -3.82 -10.28 -5.22
N THR A 74 -3.64 -10.84 -6.42
CA THR A 74 -3.26 -12.23 -6.63
C THR A 74 -1.75 -12.46 -6.50
N TYR A 75 -0.96 -11.38 -6.56
CA TYR A 75 0.49 -11.44 -6.51
C TYR A 75 1.05 -10.61 -5.37
N SER A 76 2.03 -11.16 -4.68
CA SER A 76 2.69 -10.52 -3.55
C SER A 76 3.72 -9.46 -3.97
N GLU A 77 3.90 -9.20 -5.26
CA GLU A 77 4.96 -8.35 -5.81
C GLU A 77 4.41 -7.02 -6.39
N ASP A 78 3.10 -6.94 -6.65
CA ASP A 78 2.44 -5.81 -7.31
C ASP A 78 1.97 -4.70 -6.34
N TRP A 79 2.39 -4.72 -5.08
CA TRP A 79 1.82 -3.86 -4.03
C TRP A 79 2.12 -2.36 -4.19
N ASN A 80 3.15 -1.96 -4.92
CA ASN A 80 3.58 -0.55 -5.02
C ASN A 80 3.31 0.08 -6.39
N VAL A 81 2.49 -0.55 -7.23
CA VAL A 81 2.25 -0.09 -8.62
C VAL A 81 0.82 0.44 -8.85
N ALA A 82 -0.01 0.49 -7.81
CA ALA A 82 -1.39 0.97 -7.87
C ALA A 82 -1.52 2.47 -7.54
#